data_AF-A0A942RER9-F1
#
_entry.id   AF-A0A942RER9-F1
#
_cell.length_a   1.000
_cell.length_b   1.000
_cell.length_c   1.000
_cell.angle_alpha   90.00
_cell.angle_beta   90.00
_cell.angle_gamma   90.00
#
_symmetry.space_group_name_H-M   'P 1'
#
loop_
_entity.id
_entity.type
_entity.pdbx_description
1 polymer ?
#
loop_
_entity_poly.entity_id
_entity_poly.type
_entity_poly.pdbx_seq_one_letter_code
_entity_poly.pdbx_strand_id
1 'polypeptide(L)'
;MKRLQFLTLAVLLFFISCKEKTTEPTPTKPVVTIISPQNNSSVAGSVTIEVKATDDKGIIRVEIYIDNTLDSDRVFTNTPYKYAWDVESLPDSSRHTIYARAFDTDGHVSSSSLVNTTTYNFRPTNLNITNATDTAITLTWQDNCSIETGFEIERAIDNGNFTQLA
;
A
#
# COMPACT_ATOMS: atom_id res chain seq x y z
N MET A 1 -57.76 -20.69 -75.62
CA MET A 1 -57.35 -21.51 -74.45
C MET A 1 -56.17 -20.82 -73.80
N LYS A 2 -56.33 -20.30 -72.58
CA LYS A 2 -55.31 -19.51 -71.86
C LYS A 2 -54.30 -20.45 -71.22
N ARG A 3 -53.02 -20.37 -71.60
CA ARG A 3 -51.92 -21.10 -70.93
C ARG A 3 -51.36 -20.21 -69.82
N LEU A 4 -51.54 -20.65 -68.59
CA LEU A 4 -51.08 -20.00 -67.36
C LEU A 4 -49.67 -20.52 -67.05
N GLN A 5 -48.66 -19.66 -67.16
CA GLN A 5 -47.30 -19.99 -66.71
C GLN A 5 -47.16 -19.58 -65.24
N PHE A 6 -46.82 -20.55 -64.37
CA PHE A 6 -46.46 -20.30 -62.98
C PHE A 6 -44.97 -19.95 -62.92
N LEU A 7 -44.67 -18.66 -62.76
CA LEU A 7 -43.34 -18.21 -62.37
C LEU A 7 -43.30 -18.28 -60.83
N THR A 8 -42.66 -19.31 -60.29
CA THR A 8 -42.39 -19.41 -58.85
C THR A 8 -41.39 -18.32 -58.46
N LEU A 9 -41.89 -17.26 -57.84
CA LEU A 9 -41.08 -16.22 -57.22
C LEU A 9 -40.42 -16.82 -55.97
N ALA A 10 -39.13 -17.14 -56.05
CA ALA A 10 -38.33 -17.44 -54.87
C ALA A 10 -38.25 -16.16 -54.02
N VAL A 11 -39.07 -16.10 -52.97
CA VAL A 11 -38.93 -15.06 -51.94
C VAL A 11 -37.63 -15.38 -51.20
N LEU A 12 -36.55 -14.77 -51.66
CA LEU A 12 -35.27 -14.74 -50.95
C LEU A 12 -35.48 -13.85 -49.72
N LEU A 13 -35.86 -14.47 -48.60
CA LEU A 13 -35.88 -13.82 -47.28
C LEU A 13 -34.45 -13.43 -46.92
N PHE A 14 -34.02 -12.27 -47.38
CA PHE A 14 -32.90 -11.55 -46.80
C PHE A 14 -33.32 -11.18 -45.37
N PHE A 15 -32.91 -12.01 -44.40
CA PHE A 15 -32.83 -11.57 -43.02
C PHE A 15 -31.73 -10.51 -42.97
N ILE A 16 -32.10 -9.26 -43.24
CA ILE A 16 -31.35 -8.09 -42.76
C ILE A 16 -31.54 -8.12 -41.24
N SER A 17 -30.80 -9.02 -40.58
CA SER A 17 -30.55 -8.90 -39.15
C SER A 17 -29.76 -7.61 -39.04
N CYS A 18 -30.42 -6.57 -38.53
CA CYS A 18 -29.68 -5.50 -37.90
C CYS A 18 -28.84 -6.19 -36.83
N LYS A 19 -27.53 -6.34 -37.05
CA LYS A 19 -26.62 -6.64 -35.95
C LYS A 19 -26.81 -5.46 -35.01
N GLU A 20 -27.61 -5.63 -33.96
CA GLU A 20 -27.62 -4.68 -32.87
C GLU A 20 -26.17 -4.58 -32.44
N LYS A 21 -25.58 -3.40 -32.66
CA LYS A 21 -24.26 -3.08 -32.14
C LYS A 21 -24.42 -3.22 -30.64
N THR A 22 -23.98 -4.35 -30.11
CA THR A 22 -23.87 -4.58 -28.68
C THR A 22 -22.88 -3.52 -28.22
N THR A 23 -23.41 -2.42 -27.67
CA THR A 23 -22.56 -1.41 -27.05
C THR A 23 -22.03 -2.07 -25.80
N GLU A 24 -20.80 -2.56 -25.85
CA GLU A 24 -20.09 -2.88 -24.61
C GLU A 24 -20.17 -1.66 -23.69
N PRO A 25 -20.35 -1.87 -22.37
CA PRO A 25 -20.30 -0.77 -21.44
C PRO A 25 -18.98 -0.02 -21.62
N THR A 26 -19.04 1.30 -21.60
CA THR A 26 -17.84 2.14 -21.68
C THR A 26 -16.89 1.76 -20.54
N PRO A 27 -15.64 1.37 -20.82
CA PRO A 27 -14.68 1.02 -19.77
C PRO A 27 -14.52 2.18 -18.78
N THR A 28 -14.49 1.85 -17.49
CA THR A 28 -14.32 2.86 -16.45
C THR A 28 -12.84 3.12 -16.16
N LYS A 29 -12.55 4.10 -15.31
CA LYS A 29 -11.19 4.30 -14.79
C LYS A 29 -11.01 3.44 -13.55
N PRO A 30 -9.79 2.97 -13.25
CA PRO A 30 -9.54 2.21 -12.04
C PRO A 30 -9.81 3.08 -10.79
N VAL A 31 -10.28 2.45 -9.72
CA VAL A 31 -10.38 3.03 -8.38
C VAL A 31 -9.23 2.50 -7.55
N VAL A 32 -8.48 3.39 -6.89
CA VAL A 32 -7.32 3.01 -6.07
C VAL A 32 -7.32 3.75 -4.73
N THR A 33 -7.04 3.03 -3.65
CA THR A 33 -7.04 3.54 -2.27
C THR A 33 -5.93 2.91 -1.47
N ILE A 34 -5.28 3.70 -0.60
CA ILE A 34 -4.38 3.18 0.42
C ILE A 34 -5.22 2.80 1.64
N ILE A 35 -5.13 1.54 2.06
CA ILE A 35 -5.82 0.97 3.22
C ILE A 35 -4.98 1.13 4.49
N SER A 36 -3.65 1.05 4.36
CA SER A 36 -2.69 1.28 5.43
C SER A 36 -1.41 1.86 4.84
N PRO A 37 -0.72 2.78 5.51
CA PRO A 37 -1.14 3.46 6.74
C PRO A 37 -2.32 4.43 6.51
N GLN A 38 -2.93 4.91 7.58
CA GLN A 38 -3.99 5.92 7.53
C GLN A 38 -3.41 7.34 7.44
N ASN A 39 -4.14 8.29 6.85
CA ASN A 39 -3.67 9.66 6.74
C ASN A 39 -3.43 10.28 8.12
N ASN A 40 -2.30 10.95 8.28
CA ASN A 40 -1.75 11.53 9.49
C ASN A 40 -1.31 10.53 10.58
N SER A 41 -1.07 9.26 10.24
CA SER A 41 -0.58 8.28 11.23
C SER A 41 0.88 8.49 11.61
N SER A 42 1.19 8.19 12.87
CA SER A 42 2.56 7.93 13.34
C SER A 42 3.02 6.54 12.91
N VAL A 43 4.23 6.43 12.37
CA VAL A 43 4.84 5.17 11.88
C VAL A 43 6.21 4.94 12.49
N ALA A 44 6.55 3.68 12.77
CA ALA A 44 7.83 3.28 13.37
C ALA A 44 8.22 1.87 12.91
N GLY A 45 9.52 1.57 12.87
CA GLY A 45 10.04 0.26 12.47
C GLY A 45 9.64 -0.14 11.05
N SER A 46 9.03 -1.31 10.87
CA SER A 46 8.53 -1.75 9.56
C SER A 46 7.03 -1.56 9.44
N VAL A 47 6.59 -0.75 8.47
CA VAL A 47 5.17 -0.44 8.21
C VAL A 47 4.74 -1.04 6.88
N THR A 48 3.64 -1.80 6.88
CA THR A 48 3.06 -2.31 5.64
C THR A 48 2.16 -1.26 4.99
N ILE A 49 2.55 -0.81 3.80
CA ILE A 49 1.68 -0.05 2.90
C ILE A 49 0.80 -1.05 2.16
N GLU A 50 -0.51 -0.97 2.37
CA GLU A 50 -1.51 -1.84 1.74
C GLU A 50 -2.40 -1.01 0.82
N VAL A 51 -2.50 -1.43 -0.44
CA VAL A 51 -3.30 -0.76 -1.46
C VAL A 51 -4.42 -1.66 -1.93
N LYS A 52 -5.59 -1.08 -2.14
CA LYS A 52 -6.71 -1.70 -2.84
C LYS A 52 -6.93 -0.98 -4.16
N ALA A 53 -6.94 -1.74 -5.26
CA ALA A 53 -7.29 -1.26 -6.59
C ALA A 53 -8.35 -2.16 -7.23
N THR A 54 -9.33 -1.57 -7.92
CA THR A 54 -10.41 -2.27 -8.61
C THR A 54 -10.79 -1.54 -9.89
N ASP A 55 -11.17 -2.27 -10.92
CA ASP A 55 -11.63 -1.77 -12.21
C ASP A 55 -12.61 -2.78 -12.84
N ASP A 56 -13.45 -2.37 -13.79
CA ASP A 56 -14.44 -3.26 -14.43
C ASP A 56 -13.83 -4.24 -15.44
N LYS A 57 -12.68 -3.91 -16.03
CA LYS A 57 -11.95 -4.76 -16.98
C LYS A 57 -10.68 -5.37 -16.37
N GLY A 58 -10.14 -4.73 -15.34
CA GLY A 58 -9.10 -5.29 -14.48
C GLY A 58 -7.90 -4.36 -14.32
N ILE A 59 -7.03 -4.71 -13.38
CA ILE A 59 -5.83 -3.92 -13.06
C ILE A 59 -4.59 -4.62 -13.64
N ILE A 60 -3.81 -3.90 -14.45
CA ILE A 60 -2.55 -4.41 -15.00
C ILE A 60 -1.35 -4.09 -14.11
N ARG A 61 -1.41 -2.95 -13.40
CA ARG A 61 -0.28 -2.49 -12.57
C ARG A 61 -0.74 -1.56 -11.46
N VAL A 62 -0.11 -1.69 -10.30
CA VAL A 62 -0.16 -0.73 -9.19
C VAL A 62 1.25 -0.26 -8.88
N GLU A 63 1.42 1.05 -8.71
CA GLU A 63 2.68 1.69 -8.33
C GLU A 63 2.48 2.41 -7.00
N ILE A 64 3.37 2.21 -6.03
CA ILE A 64 3.36 2.90 -4.73
C ILE A 64 4.48 3.94 -4.69
N TYR A 65 4.11 5.20 -4.50
CA TYR A 65 5.03 6.32 -4.39
C TYR A 65 5.19 6.73 -2.93
N ILE A 66 6.42 7.06 -2.55
CA ILE A 66 6.80 7.62 -1.25
C ILE A 66 7.65 8.84 -1.57
N ASP A 67 7.23 10.01 -1.09
CA ASP A 67 7.87 11.32 -1.35
C ASP A 67 8.09 11.61 -2.83
N ASN A 68 7.10 11.23 -3.67
CA ASN A 68 7.12 11.30 -5.14
C ASN A 68 8.16 10.40 -5.83
N THR A 69 8.89 9.59 -5.08
CA THR A 69 9.82 8.59 -5.63
C THR A 69 9.12 7.25 -5.77
N LEU A 70 9.41 6.53 -6.87
CA LEU A 70 9.00 5.16 -7.14
C LEU A 70 10.24 4.30 -7.36
N ASP A 71 10.28 3.14 -6.69
CA ASP A 71 11.29 2.12 -6.88
C ASP A 71 10.64 0.86 -7.46
N SER A 72 11.45 -0.04 -8.04
CA SER A 72 10.97 -1.21 -8.77
C SER A 72 10.26 -2.25 -7.89
N ASP A 73 10.60 -2.31 -6.61
CA ASP A 73 9.96 -3.17 -5.59
C ASP A 73 8.56 -2.68 -5.20
N ARG A 74 8.21 -1.45 -5.58
CA ARG A 74 6.91 -0.82 -5.36
C ARG A 74 6.00 -0.86 -6.59
N VAL A 75 6.31 -1.74 -7.54
CA VAL A 75 5.53 -1.99 -8.76
C VAL A 75 4.94 -3.40 -8.71
N PHE A 76 3.62 -3.49 -8.71
CA PHE A 76 2.89 -4.75 -8.56
C PHE A 76 2.02 -5.03 -9.79
N THR A 77 2.10 -6.26 -10.31
CA THR A 77 1.23 -6.75 -11.40
C THR A 77 0.18 -7.76 -10.92
N ASN A 78 0.25 -8.16 -9.64
CA ASN A 78 -0.62 -9.16 -9.05
C ASN A 78 -0.95 -8.76 -7.60
N THR A 79 -2.10 -9.22 -7.09
CA THR A 79 -2.48 -9.03 -5.69
C THR A 79 -1.77 -10.05 -4.80
N PRO A 80 -1.54 -9.73 -3.51
CA PRO A 80 -1.86 -8.46 -2.84
C PRO A 80 -0.88 -7.33 -3.16
N TYR A 81 -1.37 -6.09 -3.21
CA TYR A 81 -0.55 -4.89 -3.40
C TYR A 81 -0.05 -4.39 -2.04
N LYS A 82 1.04 -5.00 -1.55
CA LYS A 82 1.62 -4.71 -0.23
C LYS A 82 3.11 -4.45 -0.33
N TYR A 83 3.57 -3.37 0.29
CA TYR A 83 4.98 -3.02 0.40
C TYR A 83 5.36 -2.87 1.87
N ALA A 84 6.41 -3.57 2.30
CA ALA A 84 6.97 -3.40 3.64
C ALA A 84 7.95 -2.22 3.60
N TRP A 85 7.51 -1.09 4.13
CA TRP A 85 8.29 0.14 4.21
C TRP A 85 9.05 0.16 5.54
N ASP A 86 10.37 -0.02 5.47
CA ASP A 86 11.25 0.18 6.62
C ASP A 86 11.45 1.69 6.85
N VAL A 87 10.99 2.16 8.00
CA VAL A 87 11.15 3.56 8.41
C VAL A 87 12.25 3.74 9.46
N GLU A 88 12.91 2.68 9.93
CA GLU A 88 13.88 2.75 11.04
C GLU A 88 15.12 3.60 10.69
N SER A 89 15.48 3.65 9.41
CA SER A 89 16.60 4.47 8.92
C SER A 89 16.21 5.93 8.61
N LEU A 90 14.93 6.27 8.68
CA LEU A 90 14.45 7.62 8.40
C LEU A 90 14.63 8.51 9.64
N PRO A 91 14.91 9.82 9.46
CA PRO A 91 14.99 10.75 10.58
C PRO A 91 13.73 10.73 11.43
N ASP A 92 13.86 10.95 12.73
CA ASP A 92 12.71 11.04 13.60
C ASP A 92 11.89 12.31 13.33
N SER A 93 10.57 12.22 13.58
CA SER A 93 9.62 13.31 13.35
C SER A 93 9.62 13.85 11.93
N SER A 94 10.11 13.10 10.93
CA SER A 94 10.05 13.48 9.52
C SER A 94 8.69 13.12 8.93
N ARG A 95 8.19 13.99 8.06
CA ARG A 95 6.95 13.78 7.32
C ARG A 95 7.22 13.12 5.99
N HIS A 96 6.42 12.10 5.67
CA HIS A 96 6.46 11.41 4.39
C HIS A 96 5.08 11.35 3.77
N THR A 97 5.03 11.47 2.44
CA THR A 97 3.78 11.43 1.66
C THR A 97 3.75 10.17 0.81
N ILE A 98 2.67 9.40 0.94
CA ILE A 98 2.44 8.16 0.20
C ILE A 98 1.22 8.35 -0.71
N TYR A 99 1.31 7.85 -1.95
CA TYR A 99 0.15 7.68 -2.81
C TYR A 99 0.36 6.50 -3.74
N ALA A 100 -0.74 5.93 -4.26
CA ALA A 100 -0.68 4.83 -5.22
C ALA A 100 -1.30 5.25 -6.55
N ARG A 101 -0.78 4.69 -7.65
CA ARG A 101 -1.38 4.77 -8.99
C ARG A 101 -1.80 3.39 -9.44
N ALA A 102 -2.96 3.28 -10.06
CA ALA A 102 -3.44 2.06 -10.68
C ALA A 102 -3.63 2.27 -12.18
N PHE A 103 -3.23 1.28 -12.95
CA PHE A 103 -3.33 1.21 -14.40
C PHE A 103 -4.24 0.03 -14.72
N ASP A 104 -5.22 0.25 -15.59
CA ASP A 104 -6.11 -0.80 -16.07
C ASP A 104 -5.61 -1.42 -17.39
N THR A 105 -6.37 -2.39 -17.92
CA THR A 105 -6.08 -3.05 -19.19
C THR A 105 -6.38 -2.20 -20.43
N ASP A 106 -7.15 -1.13 -20.28
CA ASP A 106 -7.59 -0.23 -21.36
C ASP A 106 -6.73 1.04 -21.47
N GLY A 107 -5.73 1.18 -20.59
CA GLY A 107 -4.78 2.28 -20.58
C GLY A 107 -5.22 3.48 -19.74
N HIS A 108 -6.30 3.39 -18.96
CA HIS A 108 -6.63 4.44 -18.00
C HIS A 108 -5.78 4.34 -16.74
N VAL A 109 -5.64 5.50 -16.09
CA VAL A 109 -4.86 5.66 -14.87
C VAL A 109 -5.63 6.51 -13.88
N SER A 110 -5.57 6.10 -12.62
CA SER A 110 -6.05 6.86 -11.47
C SER A 110 -5.02 6.88 -10.35
N SER A 111 -5.11 7.89 -9.49
CA SER A 111 -4.28 8.03 -8.29
C SER A 111 -5.15 8.00 -7.03
N SER A 112 -4.61 7.49 -5.94
CA SER A 112 -5.25 7.57 -4.62
C SER A 112 -5.19 8.99 -4.07
N SER A 113 -5.94 9.25 -2.99
CA SER A 113 -5.63 10.37 -2.11
C SER A 113 -4.22 10.24 -1.52
N LEU A 114 -3.63 11.37 -1.13
CA LEU A 114 -2.37 11.38 -0.39
C LEU A 114 -2.58 10.87 1.04
N VAL A 115 -1.63 10.05 1.51
CA VAL A 115 -1.51 9.62 2.90
C VAL A 115 -0.24 10.24 3.47
N ASN A 116 -0.40 11.15 4.43
CA ASN A 116 0.72 11.75 5.15
C ASN A 116 1.03 10.92 6.39
N THR A 117 2.31 10.67 6.66
CA THR A 117 2.76 9.96 7.86
C THR A 117 3.87 10.74 8.55
N THR A 118 4.12 10.45 9.82
CA THR A 118 5.25 11.01 10.57
C THR A 118 6.01 9.88 11.27
N THR A 119 7.33 9.86 11.14
CA THR A 119 8.20 8.83 11.72
C THR A 119 8.45 9.04 13.21
N TYR A 120 8.50 7.94 13.96
CA TYR A 120 8.72 7.92 15.40
C TYR A 120 9.59 6.71 15.78
N ASN A 121 10.90 6.76 15.52
CA ASN A 121 11.85 5.67 15.80
C ASN A 121 12.70 5.95 17.04
N PHE A 122 12.13 6.61 18.05
CA PHE A 122 12.82 7.10 19.24
C PHE A 122 13.30 5.97 20.20
N ARG A 123 14.28 5.18 19.77
CA ARG A 123 14.91 4.15 20.60
C ARG A 123 16.03 4.78 21.44
N PRO A 124 16.14 4.48 22.74
CA PRO A 124 17.31 4.88 23.54
C PRO A 124 18.60 4.33 22.90
N THR A 125 19.67 5.11 22.92
CA THR A 125 20.98 4.68 22.38
C THR A 125 22.08 4.87 23.41
N ASN A 126 23.30 4.44 23.10
CA ASN A 126 24.48 4.65 23.96
C ASN A 126 24.30 4.13 25.40
N LEU A 127 23.64 2.99 25.56
CA LEU A 127 23.54 2.33 26.87
C LEU A 127 24.94 2.01 27.38
N ASN A 128 25.28 2.56 28.54
CA ASN A 128 26.59 2.42 29.15
C ASN A 128 26.46 2.19 30.65
N ILE A 129 27.40 1.43 31.20
CA ILE A 129 27.50 1.14 32.62
C ILE A 129 28.65 1.98 33.19
N THR A 130 28.39 2.68 34.29
CA THR A 130 29.38 3.44 35.05
C THR A 130 29.27 3.12 36.54
N ASN A 131 30.30 3.46 37.32
CA ASN A 131 30.34 3.31 38.78
C ASN A 131 29.93 1.91 39.29
N ALA A 132 30.48 0.87 38.67
CA ALA A 132 30.21 -0.50 39.10
C ALA A 132 30.89 -0.80 40.44
N THR A 133 30.09 -1.27 41.39
CA THR A 133 30.52 -1.85 42.67
C THR A 133 29.94 -3.26 42.81
N ASP A 134 30.28 -3.97 43.88
CA ASP A 134 29.74 -5.30 44.14
C ASP A 134 28.21 -5.32 44.34
N THR A 135 27.59 -4.17 44.62
CA THR A 135 26.14 -4.09 44.91
C THR A 135 25.37 -3.09 44.05
N ALA A 136 26.05 -2.31 43.20
CA ALA A 136 25.41 -1.26 42.43
C ALA A 136 26.10 -1.02 41.08
N ILE A 137 25.31 -0.60 40.11
CA ILE A 137 25.78 -0.04 38.85
C ILE A 137 24.98 1.23 38.57
N THR A 138 25.55 2.16 37.80
CA THR A 138 24.83 3.29 37.24
C THR A 138 24.66 3.06 35.74
N LEU A 139 23.42 3.07 35.27
CA LEU A 139 23.10 3.03 33.85
C LEU A 139 22.98 4.47 33.33
N THR A 140 23.63 4.73 32.20
CA THR A 140 23.45 5.96 31.43
C THR A 140 23.09 5.60 30.01
N TRP A 141 22.16 6.31 29.41
CA TRP A 141 21.79 6.18 28.00
C TRP A 141 21.51 7.55 27.42
N GLN A 142 21.52 7.64 26.10
CA GLN A 142 21.02 8.78 25.37
C GLN A 142 19.53 8.59 25.13
N ASP A 143 18.73 9.47 25.74
CA ASP A 143 17.33 9.68 25.41
C ASP A 143 17.23 10.29 24.00
N ASN A 144 16.48 9.64 23.13
CA ASN A 144 16.21 10.09 21.78
C ASN A 144 14.75 10.53 21.59
N CYS A 145 13.88 10.39 22.60
CA CYS A 145 12.46 10.67 22.54
C CYS A 145 12.08 11.93 23.34
N SER A 146 11.68 13.00 22.68
CA SER A 146 11.21 14.20 23.39
C SER A 146 9.76 14.12 23.89
N ILE A 147 9.05 13.02 23.59
CA ILE A 147 7.61 12.88 23.84
C ILE A 147 7.24 11.65 24.68
N GLU A 148 8.22 10.87 25.14
CA GLU A 148 7.94 9.77 26.05
C GLU A 148 7.68 10.26 27.47
N THR A 149 7.08 9.40 28.27
CA THR A 149 6.79 9.69 29.69
C THR A 149 7.79 9.04 30.63
N GLY A 150 8.66 8.16 30.12
CA GLY A 150 9.71 7.48 30.88
C GLY A 150 10.24 6.25 30.13
N PHE A 151 11.17 5.55 30.79
CA PHE A 151 11.79 4.31 30.31
C PHE A 151 11.40 3.14 31.21
N GLU A 152 11.33 1.94 30.62
CA GLU A 152 11.29 0.69 31.36
C GLU A 152 12.70 0.11 31.48
N ILE A 153 13.12 -0.24 32.69
CA ILE A 153 14.44 -0.85 32.94
C ILE A 153 14.23 -2.31 33.35
N GLU A 154 14.76 -3.22 32.55
CA GLU A 154 14.73 -4.65 32.84
C GLU A 154 16.12 -5.22 33.09
N ARG A 155 16.19 -6.27 33.91
CA ARG A 155 17.44 -7.01 34.19
C ARG A 155 17.18 -8.51 34.16
N ALA A 156 18.12 -9.26 33.59
CA ALA A 156 18.23 -10.71 33.73
C ALA A 156 19.51 -11.08 34.49
N ILE A 157 19.50 -12.22 35.20
CA ILE A 157 20.71 -12.83 35.77
C ILE A 157 21.13 -13.97 34.84
N ASP A 158 22.40 -13.98 34.46
CA ASP A 158 22.94 -14.90 33.46
C ASP A 158 22.08 -14.88 32.17
N ASN A 159 21.74 -16.05 31.62
CA ASN A 159 20.84 -16.19 30.48
C ASN A 159 19.37 -16.44 30.90
N GLY A 160 18.97 -15.96 32.08
CA GLY A 160 17.62 -16.08 32.59
C GLY A 160 16.60 -15.17 31.89
N ASN A 161 15.36 -15.19 32.38
CA ASN A 161 14.33 -14.26 31.93
C ASN A 161 14.58 -12.86 32.49
N PHE A 162 14.23 -11.85 31.71
CA PHE A 162 14.23 -10.45 32.16
C PHE A 162 13.13 -10.20 33.19
N THR A 163 13.44 -9.33 34.15
CA THR A 163 12.49 -8.79 35.14
C THR A 163 12.58 -7.28 35.15
N GLN A 164 11.44 -6.60 35.08
CA GLN A 164 11.34 -5.15 35.23
C GLN A 164 11.78 -4.70 36.64
N LEU A 165 12.58 -3.65 36.70
CA LEU A 165 13.10 -3.04 37.93
C LEU A 165 12.52 -1.65 38.18
N ALA A 166 12.26 -0.89 37.12
CA ALA A 166 11.73 0.48 37.17
C ALA A 166 10.94 0.80 35.88
#